data_AF-Q0U9I3-F1
#
_entry.id   AF-Q0U9I3-F1
#
_cell.length_a   1.000
_cell.length_b   1.000
_cell.length_c   1.000
_cell.angle_alpha   90.00
_cell.angle_beta   90.00
_cell.angle_gamma   90.00
#
_symmetry.space_group_name_H-M   'P 1'
#
loop_
_entity.id
_entity.type
_entity.pdbx_description
1 polymer ?
#
loop_
_entity_poly.entity_id
_entity_poly.type
_entity_poly.pdbx_seq_one_letter_code
_entity_poly.pdbx_strand_id
1 'polypeptide(L)'
;MYEIYQSALNVAVCLTTHEFAQDLATRQSDRAIRCIEQVHKDVPHLVRFLASAQDSCSETWKSVSNEKEETSSQLNTYLQAAVEDEDFALGWLDVQRMRRMPWFSRAWVLQEYASHQDVVFLFAWQHIVARKLAAVLLAYLWRGKVSTAVEQKMVQIHGDLDALSTNSQRAGPNQGTNPSSFSSDQNVYNTLKSKSYISQQRRPLIDLLDHSRMAIASDKRDHIYSCLGLAEQTYGIRPYYGQDVSVEDLFTNIMRLLLLNTKDINLIERASTAFSGYSETLPSWVPDWRRPITLADAKYYYDRYDKEVHTIGESTAHIMFLGDGKILETKGVLMDSLVGEVEVHVWCGKRIERIYTLRSPQNVSSLPHAHVETWPPRKGDEVWKLCGSNRLFLLRKDGERHVFLRGVHVSNVENMEIEHGGFTESDVDLERQRKTLWIH
;
A
#
# COMPACT_ATOMS: atom_id res chain seq x y z
N MET A 1 -1.64 -25.37 -0.47
CA MET A 1 -0.25 -25.04 -0.86
C MET A 1 0.62 -25.43 0.31
N TYR A 2 1.72 -26.14 0.11
CA TYR A 2 2.75 -26.25 1.15
C TYR A 2 3.42 -24.89 1.20
N GLU A 3 3.11 -24.09 2.22
CA GLU A 3 3.96 -22.97 2.62
C GLU A 3 5.39 -23.53 2.70
N ILE A 4 6.32 -23.01 1.89
CA ILE A 4 7.67 -23.58 1.77
C ILE A 4 8.38 -23.60 3.13
N TYR A 5 7.95 -22.71 4.03
CA TYR A 5 8.48 -22.58 5.38
C TYR A 5 7.61 -23.25 6.45
N GLN A 6 6.41 -23.77 6.17
CA GLN A 6 5.49 -24.30 7.20
C GLN A 6 6.07 -25.47 8.03
N SER A 7 7.02 -26.22 7.48
CA SER A 7 7.71 -27.28 8.21
C SER A 7 8.86 -26.79 9.09
N ALA A 8 9.22 -25.50 9.03
CA ALA A 8 10.31 -24.95 9.82
C ALA A 8 9.86 -24.71 11.26
N LEU A 9 10.59 -25.30 12.21
CA LEU A 9 10.32 -25.12 13.64
C LEU A 9 10.72 -23.71 14.12
N ASN A 10 11.83 -23.19 13.59
CA ASN A 10 12.40 -21.88 13.90
C ASN A 10 12.94 -21.25 12.61
N VAL A 11 12.89 -19.91 12.51
CA VAL A 11 13.47 -19.18 11.37
C VAL A 11 14.55 -18.23 11.85
N ALA A 12 15.75 -18.38 11.29
CA ALA A 12 16.84 -17.42 11.44
C ALA A 12 17.02 -16.65 10.12
N VAL A 13 16.93 -15.33 10.18
CA VAL A 13 17.13 -14.43 9.04
C VAL A 13 18.51 -13.80 9.16
N CYS A 14 19.40 -14.10 8.21
CA CYS A 14 20.69 -13.43 8.13
C CYS A 14 20.56 -12.12 7.34
N LEU A 15 20.69 -10.99 8.04
CA LEU A 15 20.66 -9.66 7.41
C LEU A 15 22.03 -9.27 6.84
N THR A 16 23.11 -9.79 7.41
CA THR A 16 24.48 -9.44 7.01
C THR A 16 24.85 -10.01 5.65
N THR A 17 25.29 -9.13 4.75
CA THR A 17 25.82 -9.53 3.44
C THR A 17 27.30 -9.87 3.52
N HIS A 18 27.80 -10.60 2.52
CA HIS A 18 29.22 -10.91 2.39
C HIS A 18 30.09 -9.65 2.37
N GLU A 19 29.66 -8.61 1.64
CA GLU A 19 30.34 -7.31 1.57
C GLU A 19 30.43 -6.64 2.94
N PHE A 20 29.34 -6.64 3.72
CA PHE A 20 29.34 -6.11 5.09
C PHE A 20 30.27 -6.89 6.01
N ALA A 21 30.37 -8.21 5.84
CA ALA A 21 31.21 -9.07 6.67
C ALA A 21 32.72 -8.99 6.37
N GLN A 22 33.13 -8.33 5.27
CA GLN A 22 34.55 -8.18 4.92
C GLN A 22 35.24 -7.05 5.71
N ASP A 23 34.49 -6.07 6.20
CA ASP A 23 35.03 -5.04 7.10
C ASP A 23 35.13 -5.61 8.53
N LEU A 24 36.36 -5.75 9.03
CA LEU A 24 36.64 -6.36 10.32
C LEU A 24 35.99 -5.59 11.49
N ALA A 25 35.88 -4.26 11.36
CA ALA A 25 35.31 -3.38 12.38
C ALA A 25 33.78 -3.52 12.47
N THR A 26 33.09 -3.69 11.34
CA THR A 26 31.64 -3.92 11.31
C THR A 26 31.29 -5.37 11.58
N ARG A 27 32.14 -6.31 11.15
CA ARG A 27 31.93 -7.75 11.33
C ARG A 27 31.79 -8.09 12.81
N GLN A 28 32.65 -7.59 13.69
CA GLN A 28 32.57 -7.90 15.13
C GLN A 28 31.66 -6.94 15.93
N SER A 29 31.01 -5.98 15.29
CA SER A 29 30.19 -4.99 15.97
C SER A 29 28.93 -5.64 16.58
N ASP A 30 28.75 -5.47 17.88
CA ASP A 30 27.53 -5.79 18.62
C ASP A 30 26.67 -4.54 18.89
N ARG A 31 27.14 -3.36 18.45
CA ARG A 31 26.59 -2.06 18.85
C ARG A 31 25.14 -1.88 18.44
N ALA A 32 24.77 -2.25 17.21
CA ALA A 32 23.38 -2.14 16.74
C ALA A 32 22.40 -2.92 17.62
N ILE A 33 22.74 -4.17 17.94
CA ILE A 33 21.89 -5.02 18.78
C ILE A 33 21.84 -4.47 20.20
N ARG A 34 22.99 -4.07 20.77
CA ARG A 34 23.05 -3.43 22.10
C ARG A 34 22.15 -2.19 22.17
N CYS A 35 22.23 -1.29 21.19
CA CYS A 35 21.39 -0.08 21.15
C CYS A 35 19.89 -0.42 21.08
N ILE A 36 19.49 -1.36 20.22
CA ILE A 36 18.08 -1.75 20.10
C ILE A 36 17.57 -2.39 21.39
N GLU A 37 18.37 -3.24 22.05
CA GLU A 37 18.00 -3.84 23.33
C GLU A 37 17.90 -2.80 24.44
N GLN A 38 18.81 -1.84 24.48
CA GLN A 38 18.78 -0.73 25.43
C GLN A 38 17.52 0.12 25.24
N VAL A 39 17.20 0.52 24.00
CA VAL A 39 15.98 1.28 23.67
C VAL A 39 14.72 0.48 24.05
N HIS A 40 14.68 -0.82 23.72
CA HIS A 40 13.55 -1.67 24.07
C HIS A 40 13.34 -1.79 25.59
N LYS A 41 14.43 -1.76 26.38
CA LYS A 41 14.40 -1.83 27.84
C LYS A 41 13.96 -0.51 28.47
N ASP A 42 14.48 0.61 27.97
CA ASP A 42 14.35 1.91 28.62
C ASP A 42 13.10 2.68 28.17
N VAL A 43 12.59 2.42 26.97
CA VAL A 43 11.38 3.08 26.45
C VAL A 43 10.16 2.18 26.66
N PRO A 44 9.24 2.55 27.56
CA PRO A 44 8.09 1.70 27.88
C PRO A 44 7.10 1.64 26.73
N HIS A 45 6.25 0.61 26.73
CA HIS A 45 5.10 0.46 25.84
C HIS A 45 5.39 0.39 24.32
N LEU A 46 6.65 0.24 23.88
CA LEU A 46 6.99 0.03 22.46
C LEU A 46 6.24 -1.14 21.82
N VAL A 47 5.91 -2.17 22.61
CA VAL A 47 5.12 -3.32 22.17
C VAL A 47 3.73 -2.95 21.62
N ARG A 48 3.19 -1.76 21.92
CA ARG A 48 1.93 -1.24 21.33
C ARG A 48 2.01 -1.11 19.81
N PHE A 49 3.20 -0.92 19.25
CA PHE A 49 3.40 -0.85 17.80
C PHE A 49 3.33 -2.22 17.10
N LEU A 50 3.43 -3.32 17.85
CA LEU A 50 3.30 -4.68 17.33
C LEU A 50 1.85 -5.06 16.97
N ALA A 51 0.88 -4.28 17.43
CA ALA A 51 -0.53 -4.42 17.11
C ALA A 51 -0.85 -3.74 15.78
N SER A 52 -1.40 -4.48 14.80
CA SER A 52 -2.06 -3.87 13.66
C SER A 52 -3.35 -3.23 14.14
N ALA A 53 -3.35 -1.91 14.30
CA ALA A 53 -4.55 -1.13 14.59
C ALA A 53 -5.46 -1.05 13.33
N GLN A 54 -5.78 -2.18 12.72
CA GLN A 54 -6.73 -2.30 11.61
C GLN A 54 -7.72 -3.45 11.80
N ASP A 55 -7.74 -4.09 12.98
CA ASP A 55 -8.82 -5.00 13.32
C ASP A 55 -9.93 -4.20 14.00
N SER A 56 -10.87 -3.73 13.17
CA SER A 56 -12.19 -3.15 13.46
C SER A 56 -12.35 -1.64 13.71
N CYS A 57 -13.18 -1.05 12.84
CA CYS A 57 -13.86 0.23 12.91
C CYS A 57 -14.49 0.45 14.30
N SER A 58 -14.03 1.45 15.06
CA SER A 58 -14.63 1.85 16.35
C SER A 58 -13.96 3.12 16.92
N GLU A 59 -14.64 3.83 17.82
CA GLU A 59 -14.14 4.95 18.65
C GLU A 59 -12.77 4.67 19.32
N THR A 60 -12.40 3.40 19.44
CA THR A 60 -11.10 2.90 19.91
C THR A 60 -9.89 3.35 19.07
N TRP A 61 -10.02 3.57 17.75
CA TRP A 61 -8.89 4.00 16.90
C TRP A 61 -8.27 5.33 17.36
N LYS A 62 -9.10 6.30 17.77
CA LYS A 62 -8.63 7.61 18.26
C LYS A 62 -7.82 7.45 19.55
N SER A 63 -8.28 6.60 20.47
CA SER A 63 -7.56 6.28 21.72
C SER A 63 -6.21 5.61 21.43
N VAL A 64 -6.19 4.60 20.57
CA VAL A 64 -4.97 3.87 20.18
C VAL A 64 -3.97 4.76 19.44
N SER A 65 -4.46 5.67 18.58
CA SER A 65 -3.59 6.66 17.91
C SER A 65 -2.93 7.57 18.93
N ASN A 66 -3.68 8.11 19.90
CA ASN A 66 -3.14 8.99 20.93
C ASN A 66 -2.07 8.29 21.79
N GLU A 67 -2.30 7.04 22.18
CA GLU A 67 -1.31 6.25 22.93
C GLU A 67 -0.03 5.98 22.12
N LYS A 68 -0.15 5.71 20.81
CA LYS A 68 1.02 5.55 19.93
C LYS A 68 1.77 6.88 19.75
N GLU A 69 1.06 8.01 19.71
CA GLU A 69 1.70 9.35 19.67
C GLU A 69 2.50 9.63 20.94
N GLU A 70 1.97 9.29 22.12
CA GLU A 70 2.68 9.44 23.38
C GLU A 70 3.96 8.58 23.41
N THR A 71 3.84 7.28 23.09
CA THR A 71 5.01 6.37 23.04
C THR A 71 6.04 6.82 21.99
N SER A 72 5.59 7.31 20.83
CA SER A 72 6.48 7.87 19.80
C SER A 72 7.21 9.13 20.28
N SER A 73 6.54 9.99 21.05
CA SER A 73 7.15 11.17 21.66
C SER A 73 8.19 10.81 22.71
N GLN A 74 7.89 9.83 23.58
CA GLN A 74 8.84 9.31 24.57
C GLN A 74 10.09 8.71 23.91
N LEU A 75 9.90 7.89 22.87
CA LEU A 75 10.99 7.33 22.08
C LEU A 75 11.85 8.44 21.45
N ASN A 76 11.23 9.48 20.89
CA ASN A 76 11.95 10.60 20.31
C ASN A 76 12.82 11.30 21.36
N THR A 77 12.25 11.67 22.51
CA THR A 77 13.01 12.32 23.59
C THR A 77 14.19 11.46 24.06
N TYR A 78 13.98 10.15 24.24
CA TYR A 78 15.04 9.23 24.62
C TYR A 78 16.16 9.20 23.58
N LEU A 79 15.83 8.94 22.30
CA LEU A 79 16.82 8.83 21.24
C LEU A 79 17.57 10.14 21.02
N GLN A 80 16.88 11.28 21.11
CA GLN A 80 17.49 12.60 21.00
C GLN A 80 18.57 12.79 22.08
N ALA A 81 18.33 12.38 23.33
CA ALA A 81 19.34 12.44 24.38
C ALA A 81 20.45 11.40 24.19
N ALA A 82 20.09 10.17 23.84
CA ALA A 82 21.03 9.06 23.70
C ALA A 82 22.06 9.28 22.59
N VAL A 83 21.68 9.89 21.45
CA VAL A 83 22.62 10.14 20.35
C VAL A 83 23.63 11.27 20.62
N GLU A 84 23.54 11.95 21.76
CA GLU A 84 24.62 12.86 22.21
C GLU A 84 25.86 12.08 22.65
N ASP A 85 25.68 10.84 23.13
CA ASP A 85 26.78 9.91 23.42
C ASP A 85 27.34 9.31 22.12
N GLU A 86 28.67 9.34 21.97
CA GLU A 86 29.35 8.92 20.75
C GLU A 86 29.24 7.39 20.52
N ASP A 87 29.34 6.56 21.56
CA ASP A 87 29.23 5.10 21.42
C ASP A 87 27.81 4.70 21.01
N PHE A 88 26.80 5.30 21.64
CA PHE A 88 25.41 5.09 21.25
C PHE A 88 25.15 5.58 19.81
N ALA A 89 25.66 6.75 19.44
CA ALA A 89 25.52 7.28 18.08
C ALA A 89 26.13 6.33 17.03
N LEU A 90 27.33 5.81 17.28
CA LEU A 90 27.97 4.80 16.41
C LEU A 90 27.15 3.50 16.33
N GLY A 91 26.56 3.07 17.45
CA GLY A 91 25.66 1.91 17.44
C GLY A 91 24.38 2.16 16.66
N TRP A 92 23.81 3.36 16.77
CA TRP A 92 22.62 3.74 16.02
C TRP A 92 22.91 3.86 14.51
N LEU A 93 24.11 4.27 14.11
CA LEU A 93 24.55 4.18 12.71
C LEU A 93 24.53 2.74 12.19
N ASP A 94 24.99 1.79 12.99
CA ASP A 94 24.91 0.37 12.63
C ASP A 94 23.45 -0.11 12.51
N VAL A 95 22.51 0.46 13.29
CA VAL A 95 21.05 0.26 13.09
C VAL A 95 20.59 0.85 11.75
N GLN A 96 21.07 2.04 11.37
CA GLN A 96 20.76 2.62 10.06
C GLN A 96 21.26 1.73 8.91
N ARG A 97 22.46 1.14 9.04
CA ARG A 97 23.00 0.18 8.07
C ARG A 97 22.15 -1.09 8.01
N MET A 98 21.72 -1.63 9.16
CA MET A 98 20.84 -2.79 9.23
C MET A 98 19.53 -2.58 8.45
N ARG A 99 18.90 -1.39 8.58
CA ARG A 99 17.67 -1.03 7.83
C ARG A 99 17.87 -1.05 6.31
N ARG A 100 19.09 -0.74 5.85
CA ARG A 100 19.44 -0.72 4.42
C ARG A 100 19.80 -2.11 3.87
N MET A 101 19.76 -3.16 4.68
CA MET A 101 20.09 -4.51 4.22
C MET A 101 19.09 -4.98 3.15
N PRO A 102 19.57 -5.57 2.03
CA PRO A 102 18.71 -5.95 0.89
C PRO A 102 17.61 -6.94 1.23
N TRP A 103 17.71 -7.65 2.36
CA TRP A 103 16.68 -8.59 2.79
C TRP A 103 15.32 -7.92 2.90
N PHE A 104 15.21 -6.75 3.55
CA PHE A 104 13.93 -6.05 3.79
C PHE A 104 13.16 -5.64 2.53
N SER A 105 13.82 -5.59 1.38
CA SER A 105 13.17 -5.24 0.12
C SER A 105 12.67 -6.46 -0.64
N ARG A 106 12.98 -7.71 -0.28
CA ARG A 106 12.62 -8.89 -1.09
C ARG A 106 11.15 -9.28 -0.94
N ALA A 107 10.50 -9.71 -2.03
CA ALA A 107 9.09 -10.13 -2.00
C ALA A 107 8.81 -11.33 -1.08
N TRP A 108 9.76 -12.26 -0.97
CA TRP A 108 9.64 -13.49 -0.18
C TRP A 108 9.76 -13.30 1.34
N VAL A 109 10.17 -12.11 1.78
CA VAL A 109 10.24 -11.74 3.19
C VAL A 109 8.94 -11.99 3.93
N LEU A 110 7.80 -11.75 3.25
CA LEU A 110 6.48 -12.00 3.80
C LEU A 110 6.34 -13.42 4.32
N GLN A 111 6.76 -14.44 3.55
CA GLN A 111 6.68 -15.83 4.02
C GLN A 111 7.77 -16.17 5.03
N GLU A 112 8.98 -15.66 4.83
CA GLU A 112 10.14 -15.91 5.70
C GLU A 112 9.89 -15.38 7.13
N TYR A 113 9.28 -14.19 7.26
CA TYR A 113 9.10 -13.51 8.55
C TYR A 113 7.68 -13.62 9.10
N ALA A 114 6.64 -13.39 8.29
CA ALA A 114 5.27 -13.27 8.79
C ALA A 114 4.65 -14.64 9.11
N SER A 115 5.07 -15.73 8.46
CA SER A 115 4.49 -17.06 8.67
C SER A 115 4.95 -17.75 9.97
N HIS A 116 6.01 -17.28 10.61
CA HIS A 116 6.62 -17.95 11.78
C HIS A 116 6.44 -17.12 13.04
N GLN A 117 6.18 -17.74 14.20
CA GLN A 117 6.13 -17.03 15.48
C GLN A 117 7.54 -16.58 15.92
N ASP A 118 8.46 -17.54 15.95
CA ASP A 118 9.80 -17.37 16.50
C ASP A 118 10.82 -17.14 15.39
N VAL A 119 11.00 -15.86 15.08
CA VAL A 119 12.00 -15.39 14.12
C VAL A 119 13.14 -14.70 14.86
N VAL A 120 14.37 -15.03 14.49
CA VAL A 120 15.58 -14.39 15.00
C VAL A 120 16.30 -13.73 13.84
N PHE A 121 16.64 -12.45 13.99
CA PHE A 121 17.50 -11.75 13.03
C PHE A 121 18.96 -11.88 13.46
N LEU A 122 19.81 -12.28 12.52
CA LEU A 122 21.26 -12.28 12.67
C LEU A 122 21.81 -11.05 11.97
N PHE A 123 22.56 -10.23 12.69
CA PHE A 123 23.24 -9.07 12.15
C PHE A 123 24.61 -8.94 12.82
N ALA A 124 25.64 -8.83 11.99
CA ALA A 124 27.03 -9.01 12.39
C ALA A 124 27.21 -10.37 13.10
N TRP A 125 27.80 -10.41 14.30
CA TRP A 125 27.96 -11.62 15.11
C TRP A 125 26.92 -11.75 16.22
N GLN A 126 25.90 -10.91 16.17
CA GLN A 126 24.85 -10.88 17.17
C GLN A 126 23.51 -11.30 16.58
N HIS A 127 22.57 -11.55 17.48
CA HIS A 127 21.21 -11.92 17.14
C HIS A 127 20.22 -11.12 17.96
N ILE A 128 19.03 -10.92 17.40
CA ILE A 128 17.93 -10.29 18.12
C ILE A 128 16.61 -10.98 17.79
N VAL A 129 15.81 -11.17 18.84
CA VAL A 129 14.44 -11.67 18.69
C VAL A 129 13.63 -10.67 17.88
N ALA A 130 12.97 -11.14 16.83
CA ALA A 130 12.18 -10.32 15.91
C ALA A 130 11.19 -9.38 16.61
N ARG A 131 10.54 -9.84 17.68
CA ARG A 131 9.58 -9.05 18.45
C ARG A 131 10.19 -7.78 19.03
N LYS A 132 11.40 -7.86 19.58
CA LYS A 132 12.11 -6.70 20.16
C LYS A 132 12.49 -5.72 19.05
N LEU A 133 13.09 -6.23 17.98
CA LEU A 133 13.48 -5.44 16.82
C LEU A 133 12.27 -4.72 16.20
N ALA A 134 11.18 -5.45 15.99
CA ALA A 134 9.95 -4.92 15.43
C ALA A 134 9.33 -3.82 16.30
N ALA A 135 9.30 -3.99 17.63
CA ALA A 135 8.73 -2.98 18.53
C ALA A 135 9.47 -1.64 18.43
N VAL A 136 10.81 -1.69 18.41
CA VAL A 136 11.65 -0.49 18.30
C VAL A 136 11.54 0.13 16.92
N LEU A 137 11.75 -0.64 15.85
CA LEU A 137 11.78 -0.10 14.48
C LEU A 137 10.41 0.36 14.00
N LEU A 138 9.31 -0.31 14.38
CA LEU A 138 7.97 0.16 14.03
C LEU A 138 7.65 1.49 14.70
N ALA A 139 8.05 1.70 15.96
CA ALA A 139 7.88 2.97 16.65
C ALA A 139 8.78 4.07 16.06
N TYR A 140 10.04 3.74 15.76
CA TYR A 140 11.02 4.67 15.21
C TYR A 140 10.65 5.17 13.81
N LEU A 141 10.17 4.27 12.95
CA LEU A 141 9.80 4.59 11.56
C LEU A 141 8.36 5.11 11.45
N TRP A 142 7.60 5.15 12.54
CA TRP A 142 6.20 5.53 12.50
C TRP A 142 6.02 6.97 12.04
N ARG A 143 5.36 7.15 10.89
CA ARG A 143 5.14 8.45 10.22
C ARG A 143 6.44 9.24 9.94
N GLY A 144 7.62 8.62 10.05
CA GLY A 144 8.93 9.21 9.79
C GLY A 144 9.38 10.36 10.70
N LYS A 145 8.60 10.75 11.72
CA LYS A 145 8.91 11.92 12.56
C LYS A 145 10.17 11.72 13.40
N VAL A 146 10.23 10.58 14.10
CA VAL A 146 11.35 10.25 15.01
C VAL A 146 12.63 10.01 14.22
N SER A 147 12.57 9.20 13.16
CA SER A 147 13.73 8.93 12.32
C SER A 147 14.36 10.20 11.75
N THR A 148 13.55 11.08 11.15
CA THR A 148 14.02 12.36 10.60
C THR A 148 14.69 13.23 11.67
N ALA A 149 14.06 13.38 12.84
CA ALA A 149 14.59 14.25 13.89
C ALA A 149 15.91 13.71 14.48
N VAL A 150 16.01 12.40 14.68
CA VAL A 150 17.21 11.75 15.22
C VAL A 150 18.36 11.81 14.21
N GLU A 151 18.09 11.51 12.93
CA GLU A 151 19.08 11.59 11.86
C GLU A 151 19.63 13.02 11.70
N GLN A 152 18.77 14.03 11.75
CA GLN A 152 19.20 15.44 11.72
C GLN A 152 20.10 15.80 12.90
N LYS A 153 19.75 15.39 14.13
CA LYS A 153 20.57 15.68 15.31
C LYS A 153 21.93 14.98 15.24
N MET A 154 21.96 13.72 14.79
CA MET A 154 23.22 12.99 14.63
C MET A 154 24.16 13.71 13.65
N VAL A 155 23.65 14.20 12.51
CA VAL A 155 24.44 14.97 11.54
C VAL A 155 24.94 16.29 12.14
N GLN A 156 24.13 16.95 12.96
CA GLN A 156 24.49 18.22 13.62
C GLN A 156 25.63 18.06 14.65
N ILE A 157 25.61 16.97 15.43
CA ILE A 157 26.57 16.75 16.53
C ILE A 157 27.86 16.11 16.02
N HIS A 158 27.74 15.08 15.19
CA HIS A 158 28.84 14.20 14.81
C HIS A 158 29.40 14.49 13.40
N GLY A 159 28.84 15.47 12.70
CA GLY A 159 29.24 15.86 11.34
C GLY A 159 28.68 14.93 10.26
N ASP A 160 29.27 14.99 9.06
CA ASP A 160 28.85 14.14 7.93
C ASP A 160 29.20 12.67 8.21
N LEU A 161 28.23 11.92 8.71
CA LEU A 161 28.37 10.53 9.16
C LEU A 161 28.74 9.57 8.02
N ASP A 162 28.59 9.99 6.76
CA ASP A 162 29.11 9.25 5.62
C ASP A 162 30.66 9.23 5.65
N ALA A 163 31.33 10.26 6.16
CA ALA A 163 32.79 10.29 6.34
C ALA A 163 33.30 9.30 7.41
N LEU A 164 32.48 9.00 8.43
CA LEU A 164 32.75 7.96 9.44
C LEU A 164 32.38 6.55 8.95
N SER A 165 31.68 6.45 7.82
CA SER A 165 31.38 5.18 7.13
C SER A 165 32.40 4.83 6.04
N THR A 166 33.12 5.81 5.51
CA THR A 166 34.07 5.65 4.41
C THR A 166 35.45 5.18 4.89
N ASN A 167 35.55 3.90 5.20
CA ASN A 167 36.70 3.12 4.72
C ASN A 167 36.32 2.17 3.58
N SER A 168 35.14 2.35 2.98
CA SER A 168 34.79 1.69 1.72
C SER A 168 33.89 2.57 0.85
N GLN A 169 34.42 2.90 -0.33
CA GLN A 169 33.79 3.46 -1.53
C GLN A 169 33.63 4.99 -1.62
N ARG A 170 34.56 5.59 -2.37
CA ARG A 170 34.43 6.90 -3.02
C ARG A 170 33.29 6.84 -4.04
N ALA A 171 32.16 7.50 -3.75
CA ALA A 171 31.19 7.93 -4.76
C ALA A 171 31.36 9.43 -5.01
N GLY A 172 31.36 9.84 -6.28
CA GLY A 172 31.70 11.19 -6.73
C GLY A 172 30.70 12.28 -6.32
N PRO A 173 31.10 13.56 -6.37
CA PRO A 173 30.29 14.68 -5.93
C PRO A 173 29.31 15.04 -7.06
N ASN A 174 28.08 14.55 -7.00
CA ASN A 174 26.88 15.15 -7.60
C ASN A 174 25.68 14.19 -7.47
N GLN A 175 25.07 14.10 -6.29
CA GLN A 175 23.67 13.69 -6.17
C GLN A 175 22.99 14.57 -5.11
N GLY A 176 22.16 15.51 -5.59
CA GLY A 176 21.25 16.25 -4.72
C GLY A 176 20.31 15.28 -4.00
N THR A 177 19.99 15.60 -2.74
CA THR A 177 18.94 15.01 -1.89
C THR A 177 18.27 13.76 -2.48
N ASN A 178 18.86 12.61 -2.20
CA ASN A 178 18.45 11.33 -2.76
C ASN A 178 17.06 10.91 -2.23
N PRO A 179 16.05 10.68 -3.10
CA PRO A 179 14.75 10.10 -2.73
C PRO A 179 14.82 8.62 -2.30
N SER A 180 16.00 8.02 -2.20
CA SER A 180 16.21 6.60 -1.88
C SER A 180 16.03 6.25 -0.39
N SER A 181 16.26 7.19 0.54
CA SER A 181 16.14 6.90 1.99
C SER A 181 14.69 6.54 2.37
N PHE A 182 13.72 7.30 1.85
CA PHE A 182 12.28 7.08 2.07
C PHE A 182 11.79 5.69 1.62
N SER A 183 12.38 5.13 0.55
CA SER A 183 11.98 3.82 0.03
C SER A 183 12.46 2.67 0.94
N SER A 184 13.67 2.78 1.51
CA SER A 184 14.24 1.73 2.36
C SER A 184 13.49 1.60 3.69
N ASP A 185 13.18 2.71 4.34
CA ASP A 185 12.46 2.72 5.63
C ASP A 185 11.04 2.19 5.49
N GLN A 186 10.37 2.51 4.38
CA GLN A 186 9.03 2.02 4.12
C GLN A 186 9.00 0.49 3.94
N ASN A 187 10.03 -0.09 3.31
CA ASN A 187 10.16 -1.54 3.15
C ASN A 187 10.38 -2.24 4.49
N VAL A 188 11.25 -1.68 5.35
CA VAL A 188 11.47 -2.17 6.72
C VAL A 188 10.17 -2.12 7.52
N TYR A 189 9.50 -0.96 7.52
CA TYR A 189 8.26 -0.77 8.26
C TYR A 189 7.16 -1.74 7.80
N ASN A 190 6.95 -1.88 6.49
CA ASN A 190 5.93 -2.77 5.94
C ASN A 190 6.24 -4.25 6.21
N THR A 191 7.50 -4.65 6.07
CA THR A 191 7.96 -6.00 6.44
C THR A 191 7.62 -6.29 7.88
N LEU A 192 8.04 -5.43 8.82
CA LEU A 192 7.85 -5.69 10.24
C LEU A 192 6.38 -5.63 10.64
N LYS A 193 5.60 -4.73 10.03
CA LYS A 193 4.16 -4.56 10.25
C LYS A 193 3.34 -5.71 9.67
N SER A 194 3.83 -6.39 8.63
CA SER A 194 3.12 -7.52 8.00
C SER A 194 2.79 -8.63 9.01
N LYS A 195 3.61 -8.75 10.06
CA LYS A 195 3.37 -9.63 11.20
C LYS A 195 2.60 -8.87 12.28
N SER A 196 1.29 -9.11 12.35
CA SER A 196 0.52 -8.82 13.57
C SER A 196 0.96 -9.83 14.62
N TYR A 197 1.57 -9.37 15.71
CA TYR A 197 1.94 -10.25 16.82
C TYR A 197 0.72 -10.64 17.68
N ILE A 198 -0.50 -10.20 17.30
CA ILE A 198 -1.76 -10.40 18.02
C ILE A 198 -2.67 -11.40 17.30
N SER A 199 -2.66 -11.45 15.96
CA SER A 199 -3.46 -12.38 15.17
C SER A 199 -2.60 -13.02 14.07
N GLN A 200 -2.26 -14.30 14.22
CA GLN A 200 -1.64 -15.11 13.15
C GLN A 200 -2.65 -15.53 12.07
N GLN A 201 -3.69 -14.74 11.86
CA GLN A 201 -4.72 -15.09 10.91
C GLN A 201 -4.21 -14.83 9.50
N ARG A 202 -4.44 -15.81 8.64
CA ARG A 202 -4.25 -15.66 7.20
C ARG A 202 -5.16 -14.54 6.69
N ARG A 203 -4.69 -13.80 5.69
CA ARG A 203 -5.38 -12.60 5.18
C ARG A 203 -6.00 -12.85 3.80
N PRO A 204 -7.01 -12.08 3.39
CA PRO A 204 -7.47 -12.07 2.02
C PRO A 204 -6.29 -11.82 1.07
N LEU A 205 -6.18 -12.65 0.02
CA LEU A 205 -5.05 -12.59 -0.92
C LEU A 205 -4.87 -11.17 -1.49
N ILE A 206 -5.97 -10.50 -1.80
CA ILE A 206 -5.95 -9.17 -2.41
C ILE A 206 -5.23 -8.13 -1.53
N ASP A 207 -5.36 -8.22 -0.21
CA ASP A 207 -4.69 -7.32 0.74
C ASP A 207 -3.19 -7.58 0.83
N LEU A 208 -2.79 -8.84 0.72
CA LEU A 208 -1.39 -9.22 0.67
C LEU A 208 -0.72 -8.75 -0.64
N LEU A 209 -1.46 -8.79 -1.75
CA LEU A 209 -0.96 -8.35 -3.06
C LEU A 209 -0.68 -6.84 -3.13
N ASP A 210 -1.34 -6.03 -2.31
CA ASP A 210 -1.00 -4.61 -2.20
C ASP A 210 0.32 -4.39 -1.47
N HIS A 211 0.59 -5.19 -0.44
CA HIS A 211 1.84 -5.13 0.29
C HIS A 211 3.02 -5.61 -0.56
N SER A 212 2.82 -6.64 -1.41
CA SER A 212 3.89 -7.19 -2.24
C SER A 212 4.38 -6.26 -3.33
N ARG A 213 3.59 -5.25 -3.75
CA ARG A 213 4.00 -4.22 -4.72
C ARG A 213 5.15 -3.34 -4.27
N MET A 214 5.38 -3.26 -2.96
CA MET A 214 6.46 -2.47 -2.39
C MET A 214 7.79 -3.24 -2.34
N ALA A 215 7.72 -4.55 -2.57
CA ALA A 215 8.89 -5.40 -2.58
C ALA A 215 9.55 -5.48 -3.97
N ILE A 216 10.82 -5.81 -3.98
CA ILE A 216 11.63 -6.12 -5.13
C ILE A 216 11.51 -7.62 -5.41
N ALA A 217 11.21 -7.92 -6.67
CA ALA A 217 11.18 -9.26 -7.21
C ALA A 217 11.94 -9.29 -8.54
N SER A 218 12.89 -10.23 -8.65
CA SER A 218 13.61 -10.51 -9.90
C SER A 218 12.67 -11.10 -10.93
N ASP A 219 11.88 -12.11 -10.54
CA ASP A 219 10.75 -12.60 -11.32
C ASP A 219 9.47 -11.89 -10.89
N LYS A 220 8.79 -11.22 -11.81
CA LYS A 220 7.60 -10.42 -11.50
C LYS A 220 6.40 -11.24 -11.02
N ARG A 221 6.41 -12.56 -11.25
CA ARG A 221 5.40 -13.49 -10.73
C ARG A 221 5.48 -13.62 -9.20
N ASP A 222 6.63 -13.33 -8.61
CA ASP A 222 6.82 -13.41 -7.15
C ASP A 222 6.04 -12.34 -6.38
N HIS A 223 5.58 -11.27 -7.03
CA HIS A 223 4.60 -10.35 -6.41
C HIS A 223 3.27 -11.05 -6.09
N ILE A 224 2.95 -12.15 -6.77
CA ILE A 224 1.80 -13.01 -6.46
C ILE A 224 2.23 -14.17 -5.56
N TYR A 225 3.24 -14.93 -6.00
CA TYR A 225 3.59 -16.20 -5.37
C TYR A 225 4.09 -16.02 -3.93
N SER A 226 4.74 -14.91 -3.60
CA SER A 226 5.16 -14.63 -2.23
C SER A 226 3.97 -14.40 -1.27
N CYS A 227 2.79 -14.03 -1.76
CA CYS A 227 1.61 -13.84 -0.92
C CYS A 227 0.86 -15.13 -0.59
N LEU A 228 1.01 -16.17 -1.41
CA LEU A 228 0.15 -17.36 -1.34
C LEU A 228 0.31 -18.17 -0.04
N GLY A 229 1.48 -18.10 0.59
CA GLY A 229 1.70 -18.70 1.92
C GLY A 229 0.94 -18.00 3.05
N LEU A 230 0.66 -16.71 2.93
CA LEU A 230 -0.06 -15.94 3.96
C LEU A 230 -1.56 -15.83 3.68
N ALA A 231 -2.00 -16.27 2.49
CA ALA A 231 -3.36 -16.10 2.03
C ALA A 231 -4.32 -17.10 2.68
N GLU A 232 -5.49 -16.61 3.08
CA GLU A 232 -6.58 -17.44 3.61
C GLU A 232 -7.01 -18.48 2.57
N GLN A 233 -7.17 -18.02 1.33
CA GLN A 233 -7.49 -18.83 0.18
C GLN A 233 -6.50 -18.56 -0.95
N THR A 234 -5.98 -19.64 -1.55
CA THR A 234 -5.06 -19.56 -2.68
C THR A 234 -5.75 -19.81 -4.02
N TYR A 235 -7.07 -20.05 -4.04
CA TYR A 235 -7.87 -20.31 -5.25
C TYR A 235 -7.27 -21.37 -6.20
N GLY A 236 -6.57 -22.37 -5.64
CA GLY A 236 -5.89 -23.41 -6.42
C GLY A 236 -4.58 -22.98 -7.11
N ILE A 237 -4.18 -21.71 -7.00
CA ILE A 237 -2.95 -21.17 -7.58
C ILE A 237 -1.73 -21.80 -6.91
N ARG A 238 -0.72 -22.15 -7.72
CA ARG A 238 0.57 -22.65 -7.27
C ARG A 238 1.69 -21.94 -8.03
N PRO A 239 2.87 -21.74 -7.43
CA PRO A 239 4.00 -21.15 -8.13
C PRO A 239 4.35 -22.02 -9.34
N TYR A 240 4.32 -21.39 -10.51
CA TYR A 240 4.68 -22.00 -11.77
C TYR A 240 5.50 -20.99 -12.57
N TYR A 241 6.70 -21.39 -12.96
CA TYR A 241 7.69 -20.53 -13.62
C TYR A 241 7.94 -20.92 -15.09
N GLY A 242 7.06 -21.73 -15.69
CA GLY A 242 7.12 -22.06 -17.10
C GLY A 242 7.08 -20.82 -17.98
N GLN A 243 7.74 -20.88 -19.14
CA GLN A 243 7.82 -19.76 -20.09
C GLN A 243 6.52 -19.58 -20.89
N ASP A 244 5.62 -20.55 -20.81
CA ASP A 244 4.29 -20.58 -21.43
C ASP A 244 3.26 -19.68 -20.73
N VAL A 245 3.54 -19.22 -19.52
CA VAL A 245 2.67 -18.32 -18.76
C VAL A 245 3.35 -16.97 -18.58
N SER A 246 2.81 -15.95 -19.26
CA SER A 246 3.26 -14.57 -19.08
C SER A 246 2.85 -14.02 -17.71
N VAL A 247 3.51 -12.95 -17.27
CA VAL A 247 3.18 -12.25 -16.03
C VAL A 247 1.78 -11.65 -16.14
N GLU A 248 1.44 -11.12 -17.30
CA GLU A 248 0.15 -10.51 -17.62
C GLU A 248 -1.00 -11.50 -17.56
N ASP A 249 -0.81 -12.70 -18.12
CA ASP A 249 -1.83 -13.76 -18.07
C ASP A 249 -2.02 -14.28 -16.65
N LEU A 250 -0.92 -14.41 -15.89
CA LEU A 250 -0.99 -14.72 -14.46
C LEU A 250 -1.83 -13.67 -13.74
N PHE A 251 -1.49 -12.39 -13.88
CA PHE A 251 -2.16 -11.29 -13.20
C PHE A 251 -3.66 -11.24 -13.53
N THR A 252 -3.98 -11.37 -14.82
CA THR A 252 -5.36 -11.44 -15.29
C THR A 252 -6.10 -12.61 -14.65
N ASN A 253 -5.50 -13.80 -14.64
CA ASN A 253 -6.10 -14.99 -14.04
C ASN A 253 -6.32 -14.85 -12.52
N ILE A 254 -5.38 -14.25 -11.79
CA ILE A 254 -5.52 -13.96 -10.36
C ILE A 254 -6.74 -13.08 -10.11
N MET A 255 -6.87 -11.99 -10.86
CA MET A 255 -7.98 -11.06 -10.70
C MET A 255 -9.33 -11.71 -11.06
N ARG A 256 -9.37 -12.55 -12.10
CA ARG A 256 -10.56 -13.36 -12.44
C ARG A 256 -10.98 -14.27 -11.29
N LEU A 257 -10.04 -15.01 -10.72
CA LEU A 257 -10.31 -15.91 -9.60
C LEU A 257 -10.83 -15.13 -8.39
N LEU A 258 -10.26 -13.98 -8.06
CA LEU A 258 -10.76 -13.14 -6.98
C LEU A 258 -12.19 -12.71 -7.24
N LEU A 259 -12.48 -12.08 -8.38
CA LEU A 259 -13.82 -11.61 -8.75
C LEU A 259 -14.87 -12.74 -8.78
N LEU A 260 -14.50 -13.92 -9.28
CA LEU A 260 -15.41 -15.07 -9.34
C LEU A 260 -15.74 -15.65 -7.97
N ASN A 261 -14.78 -15.65 -7.03
CA ASN A 261 -14.95 -16.26 -5.71
C ASN A 261 -15.55 -15.29 -4.69
N THR A 262 -15.13 -14.02 -4.69
CA THR A 262 -15.64 -13.02 -3.74
C THR A 262 -16.97 -12.43 -4.17
N LYS A 263 -17.27 -12.45 -5.48
CA LYS A 263 -18.39 -11.72 -6.10
C LYS A 263 -18.36 -10.21 -5.84
N ASP A 264 -17.19 -9.67 -5.48
CA ASP A 264 -17.00 -8.27 -5.16
C ASP A 264 -16.42 -7.52 -6.36
N ILE A 265 -17.29 -6.80 -7.09
CA ILE A 265 -16.88 -5.98 -8.24
C ILE A 265 -16.01 -4.78 -7.83
N ASN A 266 -16.05 -4.34 -6.57
CA ASN A 266 -15.26 -3.20 -6.12
C ASN A 266 -13.75 -3.47 -6.19
N LEU A 267 -13.33 -4.74 -6.26
CA LEU A 267 -11.92 -5.11 -6.36
C LEU A 267 -11.23 -4.49 -7.61
N ILE A 268 -11.97 -4.21 -8.70
CA ILE A 268 -11.38 -3.58 -9.90
C ILE A 268 -10.83 -2.18 -9.62
N GLU A 269 -11.27 -1.54 -8.53
CA GLU A 269 -10.72 -0.25 -8.07
C GLU A 269 -9.22 -0.33 -7.82
N ARG A 270 -8.68 -1.51 -7.50
CA ARG A 270 -7.22 -1.70 -7.32
C ARG A 270 -6.42 -1.57 -8.60
N ALA A 271 -7.09 -1.59 -9.76
CA ALA A 271 -6.50 -1.26 -11.04
C ALA A 271 -6.44 0.25 -11.30
N SER A 272 -7.05 1.07 -10.43
CA SER A 272 -6.96 2.54 -10.52
C SER A 272 -5.49 2.93 -10.35
N THR A 273 -4.98 3.73 -11.29
CA THR A 273 -3.65 4.34 -11.16
C THR A 273 -3.82 5.85 -11.08
N ALA A 274 -3.39 6.44 -9.96
CA ALA A 274 -3.45 7.88 -9.71
C ALA A 274 -2.75 8.68 -10.82
N PHE A 275 -1.74 8.11 -11.47
CA PHE A 275 -0.98 8.74 -12.55
C PHE A 275 -1.10 8.01 -13.88
N SER A 276 -2.28 7.44 -14.21
CA SER A 276 -2.68 7.05 -15.58
C SER A 276 -1.80 6.05 -16.33
N GLY A 277 -1.08 5.22 -15.61
CA GLY A 277 -0.25 4.21 -16.22
C GLY A 277 -1.01 2.90 -16.39
N TYR A 278 -2.17 2.88 -17.06
CA TYR A 278 -2.73 1.58 -17.44
C TYR A 278 -1.73 0.87 -18.34
N SER A 279 -1.46 -0.40 -18.06
CA SER A 279 -0.55 -1.18 -18.87
C SER A 279 -1.29 -1.54 -20.15
N GLU A 280 -0.77 -1.15 -21.32
CA GLU A 280 -1.36 -1.53 -22.61
C GLU A 280 -1.42 -3.05 -22.80
N THR A 281 -0.62 -3.79 -22.02
CA THR A 281 -0.56 -5.26 -22.04
C THR A 281 -1.55 -5.95 -21.11
N LEU A 282 -2.18 -5.21 -20.17
CA LEU A 282 -3.13 -5.77 -19.21
C LEU A 282 -4.55 -5.27 -19.49
N PRO A 283 -5.57 -6.08 -19.18
CA PRO A 283 -6.94 -5.60 -19.07
C PRO A 283 -7.04 -4.42 -18.10
N SER A 284 -7.84 -3.40 -18.38
CA SER A 284 -7.88 -2.17 -17.58
C SER A 284 -8.42 -2.38 -16.16
N TRP A 285 -9.19 -3.45 -15.94
CA TRP A 285 -9.70 -3.86 -14.62
C TRP A 285 -8.71 -4.74 -13.85
N VAL A 286 -7.54 -5.08 -14.43
CA VAL A 286 -6.49 -5.87 -13.78
C VAL A 286 -5.43 -4.95 -13.19
N PRO A 287 -5.15 -5.06 -11.89
CA PRO A 287 -4.09 -4.30 -11.26
C PRO A 287 -2.69 -4.71 -11.77
N ASP A 288 -1.84 -3.75 -12.13
CA ASP A 288 -0.43 -4.03 -12.45
C ASP A 288 0.42 -4.14 -11.18
N TRP A 289 0.57 -5.36 -10.64
CA TRP A 289 1.36 -5.62 -9.44
C TRP A 289 2.89 -5.46 -9.61
N ARG A 290 3.39 -5.19 -10.82
CA ARG A 290 4.81 -4.83 -11.04
C ARG A 290 5.11 -3.41 -10.57
N ARG A 291 4.09 -2.56 -10.47
CA ARG A 291 4.24 -1.15 -10.15
C ARG A 291 3.96 -0.91 -8.66
N PRO A 292 4.82 -0.13 -7.97
CA PRO A 292 4.56 0.24 -6.59
C PRO A 292 3.28 1.08 -6.51
N ILE A 293 2.50 0.88 -5.44
CA ILE A 293 1.39 1.77 -5.08
C ILE A 293 2.01 3.14 -4.79
N THR A 294 1.63 4.18 -5.54
CA THR A 294 2.12 5.53 -5.25
C THR A 294 1.48 6.04 -3.95
N LEU A 295 2.08 7.03 -3.27
CA LEU A 295 1.47 7.63 -2.09
C LEU A 295 0.07 8.19 -2.36
N ALA A 296 -0.20 8.63 -3.59
CA ALA A 296 -1.53 9.05 -4.04
C ALA A 296 -2.51 7.86 -4.10
N ASP A 297 -2.07 6.73 -4.67
CA ASP A 297 -2.84 5.47 -4.69
C ASP A 297 -3.11 4.97 -3.26
N ALA A 298 -2.08 4.92 -2.40
CA ALA A 298 -2.21 4.46 -1.02
C ALA A 298 -3.18 5.32 -0.21
N LYS A 299 -3.08 6.65 -0.32
CA LYS A 299 -4.02 7.55 0.35
C LYS A 299 -5.46 7.35 -0.15
N TYR A 300 -5.64 7.09 -1.44
CA TYR A 300 -6.93 6.78 -2.04
C TYR A 300 -7.55 5.48 -1.48
N TYR A 301 -6.74 4.44 -1.28
CA TYR A 301 -7.19 3.18 -0.67
C TYR A 301 -7.46 3.31 0.85
N TYR A 302 -6.54 3.92 1.62
CA TYR A 302 -6.60 3.92 3.09
C TYR A 302 -7.62 4.90 3.70
N ASP A 303 -7.86 6.08 3.12
CA ASP A 303 -8.86 7.04 3.66
C ASP A 303 -10.33 6.52 3.52
N ARG A 304 -10.56 5.43 2.78
CA ARG A 304 -11.90 5.06 2.28
C ARG A 304 -12.32 3.60 2.41
N TYR A 305 -11.49 2.72 2.97
CA TYR A 305 -12.01 1.46 3.55
C TYR A 305 -12.78 1.71 4.86
N ASP A 306 -12.58 2.88 5.49
CA ASP A 306 -13.12 3.25 6.81
C ASP A 306 -14.49 3.97 6.76
N LYS A 307 -15.07 4.13 5.56
CA LYS A 307 -16.41 4.73 5.39
C LYS A 307 -17.34 3.74 4.71
N GLU A 308 -18.20 3.13 5.51
CA GLU A 308 -19.35 2.33 5.06
C GLU A 308 -20.29 3.18 4.19
N VAL A 309 -20.06 3.19 2.88
CA VAL A 309 -21.09 3.65 1.94
C VAL A 309 -22.08 2.51 1.79
N HIS A 310 -23.27 2.74 2.33
CA HIS A 310 -24.38 1.80 2.29
C HIS A 310 -24.73 1.51 0.83
N THR A 311 -24.79 0.23 0.47
CA THR A 311 -25.23 -0.23 -0.85
C THR A 311 -26.65 0.25 -1.11
N ILE A 312 -26.85 1.02 -2.19
CA ILE A 312 -28.19 1.24 -2.73
C ILE A 312 -28.49 0.09 -3.69
N GLY A 313 -29.30 -0.86 -3.20
CA GLY A 313 -29.93 -1.94 -3.97
C GLY A 313 -29.27 -3.30 -3.75
N GLU A 314 -30.09 -4.30 -3.39
CA GLU A 314 -29.75 -5.72 -3.23
C GLU A 314 -29.35 -6.43 -4.55
N SER A 315 -28.72 -5.75 -5.51
CA SER A 315 -28.33 -6.38 -6.77
C SER A 315 -26.97 -7.07 -6.60
N THR A 316 -26.92 -8.39 -6.70
CA THR A 316 -25.66 -9.14 -6.78
C THR A 316 -24.86 -8.76 -8.03
N ALA A 317 -23.53 -8.66 -7.93
CA ALA A 317 -22.68 -8.35 -9.06
C ALA A 317 -22.75 -9.43 -10.15
N HIS A 318 -23.01 -9.02 -11.40
CA HIS A 318 -22.85 -9.88 -12.57
C HIS A 318 -21.38 -9.83 -13.00
N ILE A 319 -20.71 -10.98 -12.95
CA ILE A 319 -19.29 -11.12 -13.26
C ILE A 319 -19.12 -12.32 -14.17
N MET A 320 -18.84 -12.05 -15.46
CA MET A 320 -18.46 -13.08 -16.43
C MET A 320 -17.24 -12.62 -17.22
N PHE A 321 -16.53 -13.56 -17.83
CA PHE A 321 -15.36 -13.29 -18.64
C PHE A 321 -15.53 -13.88 -20.03
N LEU A 322 -15.26 -13.08 -21.07
CA LEU A 322 -15.41 -13.50 -22.47
C LEU A 322 -14.06 -13.91 -23.09
N GLY A 323 -14.10 -14.85 -24.03
CA GLY A 323 -12.95 -15.26 -24.83
C GLY A 323 -11.78 -15.81 -23.98
N ASP A 324 -10.60 -15.21 -24.13
CA ASP A 324 -9.39 -15.51 -23.33
C ASP A 324 -9.50 -15.05 -21.86
N GLY A 325 -10.58 -14.36 -21.52
CA GLY A 325 -10.89 -13.85 -20.20
C GLY A 325 -10.30 -12.48 -19.90
N LYS A 326 -9.83 -11.76 -20.91
CA LYS A 326 -9.39 -10.36 -20.77
C LYS A 326 -10.54 -9.36 -20.74
N ILE A 327 -11.74 -9.77 -21.17
CA ILE A 327 -12.92 -8.91 -21.17
C ILE A 327 -13.82 -9.30 -20.01
N LEU A 328 -14.01 -8.38 -19.06
CA LEU A 328 -14.96 -8.49 -17.97
C LEU A 328 -16.33 -8.03 -18.44
N GLU A 329 -17.29 -8.95 -18.50
CA GLU A 329 -18.70 -8.62 -18.68
C GLU A 329 -19.35 -8.38 -17.32
N THR A 330 -19.97 -7.21 -17.17
CA THR A 330 -20.74 -6.83 -15.98
C THR A 330 -22.01 -6.07 -16.35
N LYS A 331 -22.81 -5.71 -15.35
CA LYS A 331 -24.01 -4.90 -15.52
C LYS A 331 -23.90 -3.63 -14.71
N GLY A 332 -24.45 -2.54 -15.22
CA GLY A 332 -24.44 -1.26 -14.55
C GLY A 332 -25.45 -0.29 -15.12
N VAL A 333 -25.57 0.84 -14.44
CA VAL A 333 -26.39 1.98 -14.86
C VAL A 333 -25.44 3.13 -15.18
N LEU A 334 -25.60 3.69 -16.39
CA LEU A 334 -24.91 4.92 -16.78
C LEU A 334 -25.52 6.06 -15.99
N MET A 335 -24.72 6.70 -15.15
CA MET A 335 -25.18 7.80 -14.30
C MET A 335 -25.04 9.13 -15.03
N ASP A 336 -23.88 9.35 -15.67
CA ASP A 336 -23.59 10.59 -16.40
C ASP A 336 -22.46 10.40 -17.41
N SER A 337 -22.27 11.37 -18.30
CA SER A 337 -21.15 11.46 -19.24
C SER A 337 -20.54 12.86 -19.21
N LEU A 338 -19.22 12.97 -19.28
CA LEU A 338 -18.55 14.25 -19.24
C LEU A 338 -18.80 15.05 -20.53
N VAL A 339 -19.52 16.16 -20.41
CA VAL A 339 -19.93 17.00 -21.56
C VAL A 339 -18.93 18.11 -21.89
N GLY A 340 -18.10 18.53 -20.92
CA GLY A 340 -17.09 19.60 -21.06
C GLY A 340 -15.69 19.19 -20.62
N GLU A 341 -14.68 19.96 -21.02
CA GLU A 341 -13.32 19.82 -20.47
C GLU A 341 -13.33 20.18 -18.99
N VAL A 342 -12.70 19.35 -18.16
CA VAL A 342 -12.59 19.64 -16.73
C VAL A 342 -11.53 20.71 -16.52
N GLU A 343 -11.97 21.90 -16.11
CA GLU A 343 -11.05 22.95 -15.67
C GLU A 343 -10.29 22.48 -14.42
N VAL A 344 -8.96 22.50 -14.51
CA VAL A 344 -8.09 22.18 -13.38
C VAL A 344 -8.17 23.34 -12.39
N HIS A 345 -8.65 23.09 -11.17
CA HIS A 345 -8.61 24.07 -10.10
C HIS A 345 -7.53 23.69 -9.09
N VAL A 346 -6.56 24.59 -8.89
CA VAL A 346 -5.54 24.43 -7.86
C VAL A 346 -6.09 25.02 -6.57
N TRP A 347 -6.33 24.19 -5.56
CA TRP A 347 -6.77 24.63 -4.24
C TRP A 347 -5.70 24.33 -3.20
N CYS A 348 -5.25 25.34 -2.47
CA CYS A 348 -4.24 25.22 -1.41
C CYS A 348 -2.97 24.45 -1.83
N GLY A 349 -2.47 24.69 -3.05
CA GLY A 349 -1.27 24.03 -3.58
C GLY A 349 -1.45 22.56 -4.00
N LYS A 350 -2.68 22.02 -3.96
CA LYS A 350 -3.02 20.71 -4.54
C LYS A 350 -3.80 20.89 -5.83
N ARG A 351 -3.45 20.08 -6.83
CA ARG A 351 -4.13 20.04 -8.13
C ARG A 351 -5.41 19.22 -7.98
N ILE A 352 -6.58 19.85 -8.08
CA ILE A 352 -7.89 19.20 -7.94
C ILE A 352 -8.62 19.28 -9.28
N GLU A 353 -9.12 18.15 -9.79
CA GLU A 353 -10.00 18.11 -10.95
C GLU A 353 -11.43 17.88 -10.42
N ARG A 354 -12.28 18.90 -10.42
CA ARG A 354 -13.68 18.76 -9.96
C ARG A 354 -14.57 18.44 -11.15
N ILE A 355 -15.36 17.38 -11.03
CA ILE A 355 -16.47 17.10 -11.94
C ILE A 355 -17.78 17.49 -11.24
N TYR A 356 -18.57 18.36 -11.87
CA TYR A 356 -19.90 18.74 -11.41
C TYR A 356 -20.95 17.82 -12.05
N THR A 357 -21.24 16.62 -11.50
CA THR A 357 -22.04 15.63 -12.27
C THR A 357 -23.12 14.85 -11.53
N LEU A 358 -23.69 15.28 -10.39
CA LEU A 358 -24.78 14.49 -9.79
C LEU A 358 -25.97 15.32 -9.31
N ARG A 359 -27.15 15.02 -9.89
CA ARG A 359 -28.44 15.17 -9.20
C ARG A 359 -28.92 13.79 -8.73
N SER A 360 -29.37 13.73 -7.49
CA SER A 360 -30.01 12.54 -6.89
C SER A 360 -31.41 12.31 -7.49
N PRO A 361 -31.82 11.06 -7.77
CA PRO A 361 -33.18 10.72 -8.19
C PRO A 361 -34.23 10.78 -7.06
N GLN A 362 -33.84 11.20 -5.85
CA GLN A 362 -34.76 11.36 -4.73
C GLN A 362 -34.71 12.82 -4.28
N ASN A 363 -35.87 13.46 -4.37
CA ASN A 363 -36.12 14.90 -4.28
C ASN A 363 -35.91 15.48 -2.86
N VAL A 364 -34.72 15.30 -2.27
CA VAL A 364 -34.34 15.85 -0.98
C VAL A 364 -32.94 16.45 -1.05
N SER A 365 -32.90 17.77 -1.01
CA SER A 365 -31.72 18.64 -0.80
C SER A 365 -30.63 18.63 -1.88
N SER A 366 -30.02 19.80 -2.04
CA SER A 366 -28.92 20.10 -2.96
C SER A 366 -27.68 19.21 -2.76
N LEU A 367 -27.03 18.85 -3.90
CA LEU A 367 -25.66 18.32 -4.14
C LEU A 367 -25.52 16.77 -4.27
N PRO A 368 -24.51 16.19 -5.00
CA PRO A 368 -23.04 16.43 -4.85
C PRO A 368 -22.13 16.50 -6.12
N HIS A 369 -20.89 16.95 -5.93
CA HIS A 369 -19.82 16.99 -6.94
C HIS A 369 -18.99 15.70 -6.91
N ALA A 370 -18.55 15.24 -8.08
CA ALA A 370 -17.65 14.11 -8.25
C ALA A 370 -16.18 14.60 -8.29
N HIS A 371 -15.33 14.06 -7.41
CA HIS A 371 -13.92 14.42 -7.37
C HIS A 371 -13.07 13.53 -8.28
N VAL A 372 -12.20 14.15 -9.06
CA VAL A 372 -11.24 13.49 -9.92
C VAL A 372 -9.85 14.02 -9.61
N GLU A 373 -8.88 13.15 -9.34
CA GLU A 373 -7.50 13.56 -9.19
C GLU A 373 -6.63 12.79 -10.18
N THR A 374 -5.93 13.59 -10.99
CA THR A 374 -4.66 13.31 -11.67
C THR A 374 -4.69 12.53 -12.97
N TRP A 375 -5.72 12.75 -13.81
CA TRP A 375 -5.61 12.76 -15.28
C TRP A 375 -6.85 13.47 -15.82
N PRO A 376 -6.74 14.47 -16.71
CA PRO A 376 -7.91 15.24 -17.09
C PRO A 376 -8.89 14.27 -17.76
N PRO A 377 -10.03 13.98 -17.11
CA PRO A 377 -11.03 13.14 -17.71
C PRO A 377 -11.47 13.85 -18.99
N ARG A 378 -11.65 13.07 -20.05
CA ARG A 378 -11.91 13.61 -21.38
C ARG A 378 -13.39 13.80 -21.56
N LYS A 379 -13.75 14.75 -22.42
CA LYS A 379 -15.11 14.84 -22.93
C LYS A 379 -15.51 13.47 -23.51
N GLY A 380 -16.64 12.95 -23.05
CA GLY A 380 -17.15 11.62 -23.41
C GLY A 380 -16.76 10.49 -22.45
N ASP A 381 -15.96 10.73 -21.41
CA ASP A 381 -15.79 9.75 -20.34
C ASP A 381 -17.12 9.58 -19.58
N GLU A 382 -17.44 8.36 -19.17
CA GLU A 382 -18.73 7.97 -18.62
C GLU A 382 -18.60 7.59 -17.14
N VAL A 383 -19.55 8.02 -16.31
CA VAL A 383 -19.65 7.64 -14.90
C VAL A 383 -20.70 6.54 -14.75
N TRP A 384 -20.27 5.39 -14.25
CA TRP A 384 -21.11 4.20 -14.13
C TRP A 384 -21.26 3.76 -12.68
N LYS A 385 -22.47 3.33 -12.33
CA LYS A 385 -22.74 2.56 -11.13
C LYS A 385 -22.90 1.09 -11.51
N LEU A 386 -21.90 0.27 -11.20
CA LEU A 386 -21.95 -1.17 -11.46
C LEU A 386 -22.88 -1.87 -10.45
N CYS A 387 -23.59 -2.90 -10.90
CA CYS A 387 -24.43 -3.73 -10.04
C CYS A 387 -23.56 -4.43 -8.99
N GLY A 388 -23.98 -4.41 -7.72
CA GLY A 388 -23.23 -4.97 -6.60
C GLY A 388 -22.08 -4.09 -6.09
N SER A 389 -21.86 -2.93 -6.71
CA SER A 389 -20.90 -1.93 -6.24
C SER A 389 -21.58 -0.90 -5.33
N ASN A 390 -20.89 -0.49 -4.27
CA ASN A 390 -21.23 0.72 -3.51
C ASN A 390 -20.43 1.95 -3.97
N ARG A 391 -19.63 1.80 -5.04
CA ARG A 391 -18.79 2.84 -5.65
C ARG A 391 -19.24 3.17 -7.07
N LEU A 392 -18.88 4.38 -7.51
CA LEU A 392 -18.98 4.79 -8.91
C LEU A 392 -17.64 4.58 -9.60
N PHE A 393 -17.67 4.38 -10.91
CA PHE A 393 -16.47 4.14 -11.70
C PHE A 393 -16.47 5.04 -12.94
N LEU A 394 -15.31 5.60 -13.26
CA LEU A 394 -15.08 6.34 -14.49
C LEU A 394 -14.60 5.36 -15.56
N LEU A 395 -15.37 5.25 -16.63
CA LEU A 395 -15.07 4.40 -17.78
C LEU A 395 -14.90 5.26 -19.03
N ARG A 396 -14.02 4.86 -19.93
CA ARG A 396 -13.91 5.45 -21.27
C ARG A 396 -14.44 4.48 -22.30
N LYS A 397 -15.32 4.95 -23.18
CA LYS A 397 -15.83 4.15 -24.29
C LYS A 397 -14.73 3.95 -25.35
N ASP A 398 -14.57 2.71 -25.79
CA ASP A 398 -13.68 2.29 -26.88
C ASP A 398 -14.45 1.31 -27.78
N GLY A 399 -15.11 1.86 -28.81
CA GLY A 399 -16.07 1.12 -29.63
C GLY A 399 -17.27 0.62 -28.82
N GLU A 400 -17.50 -0.69 -28.83
CA GLU A 400 -18.52 -1.36 -28.01
C GLU A 400 -18.02 -1.70 -26.59
N ARG A 401 -16.73 -1.49 -26.31
CA ARG A 401 -16.10 -1.83 -25.03
C ARG A 401 -15.84 -0.58 -24.20
N HIS A 402 -15.44 -0.81 -22.96
CA HIS A 402 -15.07 0.21 -22.00
C HIS A 402 -13.68 -0.05 -21.44
N VAL A 403 -12.92 1.01 -21.23
CA VAL A 403 -11.66 1.00 -20.49
C VAL A 403 -11.94 1.56 -19.10
N PHE A 404 -11.65 0.78 -18.06
CA PHE A 404 -11.68 1.24 -16.69
C PHE A 404 -10.56 2.24 -16.45
N LEU A 405 -10.91 3.42 -15.94
CA LEU A 405 -9.93 4.45 -15.61
C LEU A 405 -9.65 4.48 -14.11
N ARG A 406 -10.69 4.59 -13.28
CA ARG A 406 -10.60 4.67 -11.82
C ARG A 406 -11.98 4.65 -11.15
N GLY A 407 -12.00 4.45 -9.83
CA GLY A 407 -13.16 4.79 -9.00
C GLY A 407 -13.46 6.30 -8.98
N VAL A 408 -14.71 6.65 -8.76
CA VAL A 408 -15.20 8.03 -8.59
C VAL A 408 -15.95 8.13 -7.27
N HIS A 409 -15.77 9.25 -6.58
CA HIS A 409 -16.47 9.53 -5.33
C HIS A 409 -17.28 10.79 -5.43
N VAL A 410 -18.36 10.76 -4.66
CA VAL A 410 -19.37 11.78 -4.58
C VAL A 410 -19.27 12.42 -3.20
N SER A 411 -19.02 13.73 -3.11
CA SER A 411 -19.00 14.43 -1.82
C SER A 411 -19.91 15.65 -1.85
N ASN A 412 -20.79 15.76 -0.84
CA ASN A 412 -21.56 16.97 -0.60
C ASN A 412 -20.61 18.06 -0.11
N VAL A 413 -20.54 19.16 -0.86
CA VAL A 413 -19.84 20.37 -0.42
C VAL A 413 -20.91 21.33 0.08
N GLU A 414 -21.19 21.30 1.38
CA GLU A 414 -21.92 22.42 1.99
C GLU A 414 -21.11 23.70 1.76
N ASN A 415 -21.77 24.71 1.20
CA ASN A 415 -21.27 26.05 0.85
C ASN A 415 -20.56 26.18 -0.50
N MET A 416 -21.34 26.33 -1.58
CA MET A 416 -21.05 27.28 -2.67
C MET A 416 -22.28 27.41 -3.60
N GLU A 417 -22.74 28.64 -3.82
CA GLU A 417 -23.72 28.99 -4.86
C GLU A 417 -23.13 28.67 -6.23
N ILE A 418 -23.88 27.95 -7.08
CA ILE A 418 -23.49 27.67 -8.47
C ILE A 418 -24.62 28.14 -9.38
N GLU A 419 -24.28 29.09 -10.25
CA GLU A 419 -25.14 29.64 -11.30
C GLU A 419 -25.53 28.58 -12.34
N HIS A 420 -26.75 28.74 -12.86
CA HIS A 420 -27.53 27.75 -13.58
C HIS A 420 -27.05 27.45 -15.02
N GLY A 421 -26.93 26.15 -15.34
CA GLY A 421 -27.10 25.58 -16.68
C GLY A 421 -28.05 24.39 -16.59
N GLY A 422 -29.21 24.46 -17.25
CA GLY A 422 -30.31 23.50 -17.06
C GLY A 422 -30.24 22.26 -17.96
N PHE A 423 -30.58 21.10 -17.38
CA PHE A 423 -30.95 19.87 -18.12
C PHE A 423 -32.25 19.30 -17.54
N THR A 424 -33.11 18.76 -18.41
CA THR A 424 -34.46 18.27 -18.10
C THR A 424 -34.46 16.84 -17.57
N GLU A 425 -35.23 16.63 -16.51
CA GLU A 425 -35.44 15.40 -15.75
C GLU A 425 -36.34 14.42 -16.52
N SER A 426 -35.98 13.14 -16.54
CA SER A 426 -36.94 12.06 -16.84
C SER A 426 -36.74 10.98 -15.78
N ASP A 427 -37.82 10.62 -15.08
CA ASP A 427 -37.86 9.67 -13.98
C ASP A 427 -37.08 8.37 -14.30
N VAL A 428 -35.98 8.12 -13.56
CA VAL A 428 -35.05 7.01 -13.84
C VAL A 428 -35.48 5.75 -13.08
N ASP A 429 -36.16 4.85 -13.79
CA ASP A 429 -36.34 3.46 -13.38
C ASP A 429 -35.01 2.69 -13.52
N LEU A 430 -34.29 2.54 -12.39
CA LEU A 430 -32.97 1.90 -12.32
C LEU A 430 -32.95 0.43 -12.79
N GLU A 431 -34.09 -0.28 -12.76
CA GLU A 431 -34.21 -1.65 -13.28
C GLU A 431 -34.26 -1.65 -14.82
N ARG A 432 -34.98 -0.70 -15.42
CA ARG A 432 -35.09 -0.57 -16.89
C ARG A 432 -33.85 -0.03 -17.58
N GLN A 433 -32.97 0.66 -16.85
CA GLN A 433 -31.77 1.29 -17.41
C GLN A 433 -30.48 0.46 -17.24
N ARG A 434 -30.58 -0.77 -16.70
CA ARG A 434 -29.43 -1.67 -16.61
C ARG A 434 -28.92 -2.03 -18.01
N LYS A 435 -27.65 -1.78 -18.25
CA LYS A 435 -26.95 -2.16 -19.47
C LYS A 435 -25.86 -3.18 -19.14
N THR A 436 -25.63 -4.08 -20.08
CA THR A 436 -24.42 -4.91 -20.08
C THR A 436 -23.24 -4.05 -20.51
N LEU A 437 -22.12 -4.19 -19.80
CA LEU A 437 -20.85 -3.54 -20.07
C LEU A 437 -19.78 -4.58 -20.32
N TRP A 438 -18.88 -4.28 -21.25
CA TRP A 438 -17.70 -5.09 -21.52
C TRP A 438 -16.46 -4.24 -21.24
N ILE A 439 -15.84 -4.48 -20.09
CA ILE A 439 -14.63 -3.77 -19.67
C ILE A 439 -13.42 -4.56 -20.18
N HIS A 440 -12.62 -3.94 -21.04
CA HIS A 440 -11.35 -4.51 -21.53
C HIS A 440 -10.23 -4.11 -20.59
#